data_AF-A0A2D6NBJ2-F1
#
_entry.id   AF-A0A2D6NBJ2-F1
#
_cell.length_a   1.000
_cell.length_b   1.000
_cell.length_c   1.000
_cell.angle_alpha   90.00
_cell.angle_beta   90.00
_cell.angle_gamma   90.00
#
_symmetry.space_group_name_H-M   'P 1'
#
loop_
_entity.id
_entity.type
_entity.pdbx_description
1 polymer ?
#
loop_
_entity_poly.entity_id
_entity_poly.type
_entity_poly.pdbx_seq_one_letter_code
_entity_poly.pdbx_strand_id
1 'polypeptide(L)'
;MLPRYHILLGLIFAGVLYLLSPGIGLFNLSLIFLSSFLIDFDHYITGWQRTGSLSLKKIFEYHRKNNIKEKKEIARGIRKKSDFHLFHTIEFHALIGLLGIFWIGFFYIFVGMIFHSLTDLLSLTYKGRLHRREFFFFNWISKRI
;
A
#
# COMPACT_ATOMS: atom_id res chain seq x y z
N MET A 1 -1.15 2.87 5.85
CA MET A 1 -1.68 3.85 6.83
C MET A 1 -3.16 3.49 7.02
N LEU A 2 -4.11 4.35 7.43
CA LEU A 2 -5.53 3.99 7.18
C LEU A 2 -5.88 4.37 5.74
N PRO A 3 -6.65 3.57 4.99
CA PRO A 3 -7.00 3.84 3.59
C PRO A 3 -7.59 5.24 3.35
N ARG A 4 -8.37 5.76 4.32
CA ARG A 4 -8.95 7.12 4.24
C ARG A 4 -7.91 8.23 4.02
N TYR A 5 -6.69 8.07 4.55
CA TYR A 5 -5.65 9.08 4.35
C TYR A 5 -5.00 8.94 2.98
N HIS A 6 -4.90 7.73 2.43
CA HIS A 6 -4.45 7.54 1.05
C HIS A 6 -5.45 8.11 0.04
N ILE A 7 -6.76 7.99 0.30
CA ILE A 7 -7.79 8.66 -0.50
C ILE A 7 -7.59 10.18 -0.47
N LEU A 8 -7.46 10.78 0.73
CA LEU A 8 -7.29 12.23 0.85
C LEU A 8 -6.00 12.72 0.19
N LEU A 9 -4.86 12.09 0.52
CA LEU A 9 -3.55 12.48 -0.02
C LEU A 9 -3.45 12.21 -1.52
N GLY A 10 -4.05 11.13 -2.00
CA GLY A 10 -4.13 10.80 -3.42
C GLY A 10 -4.95 11.82 -4.20
N LEU A 11 -6.06 12.29 -3.63
CA LEU A 11 -6.86 13.36 -4.24
C LEU A 11 -6.06 14.68 -4.30
N ILE A 12 -5.38 15.05 -3.22
CA ILE A 12 -4.51 16.23 -3.18
C ILE A 12 -3.40 16.10 -4.23
N PHE A 13 -2.75 14.94 -4.30
CA PHE A 13 -1.67 14.68 -5.25
C PHE A 13 -2.14 14.77 -6.70
N ALA A 14 -3.27 14.13 -7.04
CA ALA A 14 -3.87 14.24 -8.36
C ALA A 14 -4.27 15.69 -8.70
N GLY A 15 -4.80 16.45 -7.73
CA GLY A 15 -5.11 17.86 -7.91
C GLY A 15 -3.88 18.72 -8.17
N VAL A 16 -2.77 18.48 -7.46
CA VAL A 16 -1.49 19.15 -7.73
C VAL A 16 -0.97 18.82 -9.12
N LEU A 17 -1.03 17.56 -9.55
CA LEU A 17 -0.63 17.16 -10.90
C LEU A 17 -1.51 17.79 -11.99
N TYR A 18 -2.81 17.93 -11.75
CA TYR A 18 -3.71 18.62 -12.66
C TYR A 18 -3.29 20.09 -12.88
N LEU A 19 -2.89 20.78 -11.82
CA LEU A 19 -2.45 22.18 -11.89
C LEU A 19 -1.06 22.34 -12.51
N LEU A 20 -0.11 21.46 -12.18
CA LEU A 20 1.28 21.54 -12.63
C LEU A 20 1.52 20.92 -14.01
N SER A 21 0.61 20.04 -14.46
CA SER A 21 0.75 19.28 -15.70
C SER A 21 -0.62 19.14 -16.38
N PRO A 22 -1.20 20.24 -16.90
CA PRO A 22 -2.54 20.25 -17.47
C PRO A 22 -2.69 19.36 -18.72
N GLY A 23 -1.57 18.92 -19.32
CA GLY A 23 -1.57 17.94 -20.40
C GLY A 23 -1.94 16.50 -19.98
N ILE A 24 -2.00 16.20 -18.68
CA ILE A 24 -2.46 14.90 -18.20
C ILE A 24 -3.99 14.87 -18.25
N GLY A 25 -4.53 14.09 -19.19
CA GLY A 25 -5.99 13.91 -19.30
C GLY A 25 -6.63 13.36 -18.02
N LEU A 26 -7.90 13.70 -17.79
CA LEU A 26 -8.66 13.30 -16.60
C LEU A 26 -8.68 11.79 -16.36
N PHE A 27 -8.68 10.99 -17.43
CA PHE A 27 -8.58 9.53 -17.34
C PHE A 27 -7.27 9.08 -16.68
N ASN A 28 -6.13 9.67 -17.05
CA ASN A 28 -4.84 9.31 -16.47
C ASN A 28 -4.71 9.80 -15.03
N LEU A 29 -5.27 10.98 -14.72
CA LEU A 29 -5.36 11.48 -13.33
C LEU A 29 -6.23 10.57 -12.46
N SER A 30 -7.33 10.04 -12.99
CA SER A 30 -8.17 9.09 -12.25
C SER A 30 -7.44 7.77 -11.99
N LEU A 31 -6.62 7.30 -12.94
CA LEU A 31 -5.74 6.13 -12.73
C LEU A 31 -4.74 6.38 -11.59
N ILE A 32 -4.08 7.54 -11.55
CA ILE A 32 -3.18 7.91 -10.44
C ILE A 32 -3.94 7.94 -9.11
N PHE A 33 -5.08 8.62 -9.09
CA PHE A 33 -5.89 8.76 -7.88
C PHE A 33 -6.38 7.41 -7.36
N LEU A 34 -6.98 6.58 -8.22
CA LEU A 34 -7.52 5.29 -7.83
C LEU A 34 -6.42 4.33 -7.35
N SER A 35 -5.31 4.24 -8.09
CA SER A 35 -4.18 3.38 -7.70
C SER A 35 -3.52 3.80 -6.39
N SER A 36 -3.61 5.09 -6.01
CA SER A 36 -3.07 5.59 -4.74
C SER A 36 -3.72 5.01 -3.49
N PHE A 37 -4.91 4.41 -3.58
CA PHE A 37 -5.56 3.75 -2.44
C PHE A 37 -6.10 2.36 -2.74
N LEU A 38 -6.36 1.99 -4.00
CA LEU A 38 -6.81 0.64 -4.34
C LEU A 38 -5.74 -0.43 -4.08
N ILE A 39 -4.47 -0.03 -4.01
CA ILE A 39 -3.36 -0.90 -3.60
C ILE A 39 -3.57 -1.47 -2.18
N ASP A 40 -4.28 -0.75 -1.29
CA ASP A 40 -4.63 -1.23 0.06
C ASP A 40 -5.62 -2.41 0.01
N PHE A 41 -6.15 -2.80 -1.15
CA PHE A 41 -7.04 -3.94 -1.26
C PHE A 41 -6.37 -5.26 -0.82
N ASP A 42 -5.04 -5.37 -0.89
CA ASP A 42 -4.33 -6.53 -0.37
C ASP A 42 -4.42 -6.66 1.17
N HIS A 43 -4.62 -5.56 1.91
CA HIS A 43 -4.93 -5.57 3.34
C HIS A 43 -6.32 -6.19 3.61
N TYR A 44 -7.28 -5.96 2.71
CA TYR A 44 -8.60 -6.59 2.79
C TYR A 44 -8.49 -8.10 2.53
N ILE A 45 -7.79 -8.51 1.47
CA ILE A 45 -7.55 -9.92 1.15
C ILE A 45 -6.87 -10.63 2.32
N THR A 46 -5.82 -10.04 2.87
CA THR A 46 -5.10 -10.58 4.03
C THR A 46 -6.02 -10.71 5.25
N GLY A 47 -6.81 -9.67 5.54
CA GLY A 47 -7.77 -9.71 6.63
C GLY A 47 -8.83 -10.79 6.46
N TRP A 48 -9.33 -10.99 5.24
CA TRP A 48 -10.25 -12.07 4.92
C TRP A 48 -9.62 -13.44 5.15
N GLN A 49 -8.41 -13.68 4.64
CA GLN A 49 -7.67 -14.93 4.84
C GLN A 49 -7.41 -15.23 6.33
N ARG A 50 -7.19 -14.19 7.14
CA ARG A 50 -6.89 -14.33 8.57
C ARG A 50 -8.12 -14.51 9.45
N THR A 51 -9.27 -13.98 9.04
CA THR A 51 -10.51 -14.03 9.81
C THR A 51 -11.51 -15.06 9.30
N GLY A 52 -11.33 -15.57 8.08
CA GLY A 52 -12.30 -16.41 7.38
C GLY A 52 -13.61 -15.68 7.02
N SER A 53 -13.66 -14.34 7.11
CA SER A 53 -14.88 -13.58 6.91
C SER A 53 -14.70 -12.41 5.93
N LEU A 54 -15.65 -12.24 5.02
CA LEU A 54 -15.73 -11.10 4.10
C LEU A 54 -16.25 -9.81 4.77
N SER A 55 -16.68 -9.90 6.04
CA SER A 55 -17.20 -8.75 6.78
C SER A 55 -16.11 -7.72 7.02
N LEU A 56 -16.27 -6.52 6.43
CA LEU A 56 -15.37 -5.39 6.66
C LEU A 56 -15.17 -5.10 8.14
N LYS A 57 -16.23 -5.18 8.95
CA LYS A 57 -16.14 -4.95 10.40
C LYS A 57 -15.16 -5.92 11.08
N LYS A 58 -15.23 -7.20 10.75
CA LYS A 58 -14.32 -8.23 11.30
C LYS A 58 -12.88 -8.01 10.84
N ILE A 59 -12.69 -7.64 9.58
CA ILE A 59 -11.37 -7.33 9.02
C ILE A 59 -10.74 -6.08 9.67
N PHE A 60 -11.52 -5.01 9.85
CA PHE A 60 -11.08 -3.83 10.58
C PHE A 60 -10.74 -4.15 12.04
N GLU A 61 -11.54 -5.00 12.70
CA GLU A 61 -11.27 -5.42 14.07
C GLU A 61 -9.97 -6.23 14.17
N TYR A 62 -9.72 -7.13 13.20
CA TYR A 62 -8.47 -7.88 13.09
C TYR A 62 -7.26 -6.94 13.01
N HIS A 63 -7.27 -5.99 12.06
CA HIS A 63 -6.18 -5.03 11.89
C HIS A 63 -6.00 -4.12 13.11
N ARG A 64 -7.10 -3.74 13.77
CA ARG A 64 -7.06 -2.98 15.03
C ARG A 64 -6.36 -3.77 16.15
N LYS A 65 -6.73 -5.05 16.34
CA LYS A 65 -6.11 -5.93 17.34
C LYS A 65 -4.62 -6.15 17.03
N ASN A 66 -4.27 -6.38 15.77
CA ASN A 66 -2.88 -6.54 15.34
C ASN A 66 -2.05 -5.27 15.60
N ASN A 67 -2.60 -4.07 15.34
CA ASN A 67 -1.92 -2.81 15.62
C ASN A 67 -1.67 -2.60 17.13
N ILE A 68 -2.63 -2.97 17.99
CA ILE A 68 -2.44 -2.92 19.45
C ILE A 68 -1.35 -3.90 19.90
N LYS A 69 -1.36 -5.13 19.37
CA LYS A 69 -0.33 -6.14 19.65
C LYS A 69 1.05 -5.66 19.22
N GLU A 70 1.16 -5.10 18.02
CA GLU A 70 2.39 -4.55 17.46
C GLU A 70 2.97 -3.43 18.35
N LYS A 71 2.14 -2.49 18.83
CA LYS A 71 2.60 -1.45 19.75
C LYS A 71 3.25 -2.03 21.00
N LYS A 72 2.65 -3.10 21.57
CA LYS A 72 3.19 -3.79 22.74
C LYS A 72 4.49 -4.53 22.43
N GLU A 73 4.60 -5.17 21.27
CA GLU A 73 5.83 -5.83 20.82
C GLU A 73 6.98 -4.83 20.67
N ILE A 74 6.74 -3.70 20.01
CA ILE A 74 7.73 -2.63 19.81
C ILE A 74 8.19 -2.05 21.14
N ALA A 75 7.26 -1.79 22.08
CA ALA A 75 7.60 -1.29 23.42
C ALA A 75 8.49 -2.26 24.22
N ARG A 76 8.49 -3.55 23.87
CA ARG A 76 9.35 -4.59 24.46
C ARG A 76 10.63 -4.85 23.65
N GLY A 77 10.90 -4.06 22.60
CA GLY A 77 12.04 -4.27 21.70
C GLY A 77 11.89 -5.44 20.73
N ILE A 78 10.72 -6.08 20.63
CA ILE A 78 10.49 -7.24 19.77
C ILE A 78 10.31 -6.76 18.33
N ARG A 79 11.19 -7.20 17.42
CA ARG A 79 11.13 -6.90 15.98
C ARG A 79 10.64 -8.12 15.19
N LYS A 80 9.32 -8.23 15.03
CA LYS A 80 8.69 -9.30 14.23
C LYS A 80 8.08 -8.74 12.95
N LYS A 81 8.13 -9.48 11.83
CA LYS A 81 7.43 -9.09 10.58
C LYS A 81 5.91 -9.22 10.74
N SER A 82 5.17 -8.32 10.08
CA SER A 82 3.70 -8.34 9.99
C SER A 82 3.24 -9.22 8.82
N ASP A 83 1.94 -9.20 8.53
CA ASP A 83 1.37 -9.84 7.35
C ASP A 83 1.97 -9.31 6.05
N PHE A 84 1.95 -10.16 5.02
CA PHE A 84 2.50 -9.88 3.70
C PHE A 84 1.44 -9.26 2.79
N HIS A 85 1.85 -8.23 2.05
CA HIS A 85 0.98 -7.40 1.23
C HIS A 85 1.61 -7.33 -0.16
N LEU A 86 1.11 -8.14 -1.10
CA LEU A 86 1.74 -8.35 -2.41
C LEU A 86 1.87 -7.04 -3.19
N PHE A 87 0.84 -6.20 -3.15
CA PHE A 87 0.81 -4.99 -3.95
C PHE A 87 1.81 -3.94 -3.43
N HIS A 88 2.24 -4.07 -2.17
CA HIS A 88 3.23 -3.22 -1.53
C HIS A 88 4.68 -3.67 -1.76
N THR A 89 4.90 -4.71 -2.57
CA THR A 89 6.26 -5.18 -2.88
C THR A 89 6.88 -4.43 -4.03
N ILE A 90 8.21 -4.28 -3.99
CA ILE A 90 8.96 -3.59 -5.05
C ILE A 90 8.87 -4.34 -6.39
N GLU A 91 8.80 -5.67 -6.35
CA GLU A 91 8.68 -6.49 -7.55
C GLU A 91 7.32 -6.30 -8.22
N PHE A 92 6.24 -6.20 -7.43
CA PHE A 92 4.92 -5.88 -7.98
C PHE A 92 4.88 -4.47 -8.57
N HIS A 93 5.48 -3.48 -7.91
CA HIS A 93 5.63 -2.12 -8.46
C HIS A 93 6.41 -2.14 -9.78
N ALA A 94 7.56 -2.83 -9.81
CA ALA A 94 8.38 -2.96 -11.01
C ALA A 94 7.61 -3.60 -12.16
N LEU A 95 6.82 -4.65 -11.89
CA LEU A 95 5.95 -5.28 -12.88
C LEU A 95 4.95 -4.28 -13.48
N ILE A 96 4.22 -3.53 -12.65
CA ILE A 96 3.26 -2.51 -13.15
C ILE A 96 4.00 -1.41 -13.93
N GLY A 97 5.17 -0.97 -13.45
CA GLY A 97 6.01 0.00 -14.17
C GLY A 97 6.44 -0.50 -15.56
N LEU A 98 6.87 -1.76 -15.66
CA LEU A 98 7.24 -2.39 -16.93
C LEU A 98 6.05 -2.54 -17.89
N LEU A 99 4.87 -2.87 -17.37
CA LEU A 99 3.63 -2.89 -18.16
C LEU A 99 3.29 -1.50 -18.73
N GLY A 100 3.80 -0.43 -18.13
CA GLY A 100 3.73 0.96 -18.64
C GLY A 100 4.35 1.15 -20.02
N ILE A 101 5.29 0.28 -20.44
CA ILE A 101 5.89 0.30 -21.78
C ILE A 101 4.87 -0.12 -22.85
N PHE A 102 3.96 -1.04 -22.51
CA PHE A 102 2.94 -1.55 -23.45
C PHE A 102 1.69 -0.68 -23.47
N TRP A 103 1.31 -0.10 -22.32
CA TRP A 103 0.18 0.83 -22.24
C TRP A 103 0.44 1.91 -21.20
N ILE A 104 0.38 3.16 -21.64
CA ILE A 104 0.68 4.33 -20.80
C ILE A 104 -0.19 4.42 -19.54
N GLY A 105 -1.39 3.80 -19.54
CA GLY A 105 -2.23 3.74 -18.35
C GLY A 105 -1.53 3.03 -17.17
N PHE A 106 -0.75 1.98 -17.42
CA PHE A 106 0.03 1.31 -16.37
C PHE A 106 1.13 2.20 -15.78
N PHE A 107 1.70 3.11 -16.57
CA PHE A 107 2.63 4.12 -16.04
C PHE A 107 1.92 5.05 -15.04
N TYR A 108 0.71 5.51 -15.35
CA TYR A 108 -0.07 6.34 -14.42
C TYR A 108 -0.53 5.58 -13.16
N ILE A 109 -0.89 4.30 -13.30
CA ILE A 109 -1.14 3.41 -12.16
C ILE A 109 0.12 3.28 -11.29
N PHE A 110 1.27 3.06 -11.92
CA PHE A 110 2.56 2.95 -11.23
C PHE A 110 2.90 4.24 -10.45
N VAL A 111 2.68 5.41 -11.04
CA VAL A 111 2.87 6.70 -10.35
C VAL A 111 2.02 6.80 -9.08
N GLY A 112 0.74 6.44 -9.15
CA GLY A 112 -0.14 6.43 -7.97
C GLY A 112 0.28 5.39 -6.92
N MET A 113 0.73 4.21 -7.33
CA MET A 113 1.28 3.18 -6.43
C MET A 113 2.56 3.65 -5.72
N ILE A 114 3.48 4.29 -6.44
CA ILE A 114 4.71 4.85 -5.86
C ILE A 114 4.37 5.94 -4.83
N PHE A 115 3.43 6.82 -5.16
CA PHE A 115 2.96 7.84 -4.22
C PHE A 115 2.37 7.20 -2.95
N HIS A 116 1.51 6.17 -3.10
CA HIS A 116 1.01 5.41 -1.96
C HIS A 116 2.15 4.86 -1.10
N SER A 117 3.05 4.08 -1.70
CA SER A 117 4.17 3.43 -1.01
C SER A 117 5.09 4.43 -0.32
N LEU A 118 5.30 5.62 -0.90
CA LEU A 118 6.05 6.70 -0.29
C LEU A 118 5.35 7.25 0.97
N THR A 119 4.05 7.56 0.90
CA THR A 119 3.31 8.04 2.08
C THR A 119 3.30 7.00 3.21
N ASP A 120 3.28 5.72 2.85
CA ASP A 120 3.34 4.63 3.79
C ASP A 120 4.73 4.46 4.40
N LEU A 121 5.79 4.58 3.60
CA LEU A 121 7.17 4.57 4.07
C LEU A 121 7.39 5.69 5.09
N LEU A 122 6.95 6.91 4.78
CA LEU A 122 7.03 8.05 5.70
C LEU A 122 6.27 7.77 7.01
N SER A 123 5.06 7.23 6.92
CA SER A 123 4.25 6.89 8.09
C SER A 123 4.89 5.80 8.96
N LEU A 124 5.48 4.78 8.34
CA LEU A 124 6.14 3.67 9.02
C LEU A 124 7.44 4.13 9.69
N THR A 125 8.23 4.93 8.99
CA THR A 125 9.49 5.52 9.51
C THR A 125 9.20 6.42 10.70
N TYR A 126 8.25 7.35 10.58
CA TYR A 126 7.82 8.23 11.67
C TYR A 126 7.37 7.46 12.91
N LYS A 127 6.76 6.28 12.73
CA LYS A 127 6.29 5.42 13.83
C LYS A 127 7.33 4.39 14.31
N GLY A 128 8.54 4.36 13.76
CA GLY A 128 9.57 3.35 14.09
C GLY A 128 9.21 1.91 13.68
N ARG A 129 8.32 1.75 12.69
CA ARG A 129 7.70 0.46 12.29
C ARG A 129 8.22 -0.11 10.97
N LEU A 130 9.24 0.50 10.38
CA LEU A 130 9.74 0.10 9.07
C LEU A 130 10.09 -1.39 9.00
N HIS A 131 10.68 -1.92 10.07
CA HIS A 131 11.04 -3.33 10.19
C HIS A 131 9.87 -4.31 10.06
N ARG A 132 8.62 -3.88 10.31
CA ARG A 132 7.42 -4.72 10.28
C ARG A 132 7.02 -5.12 8.87
N ARG A 133 7.25 -4.25 7.88
CA ARG A 133 6.82 -4.47 6.50
C ARG A 133 7.84 -5.33 5.75
N GLU A 134 7.36 -6.28 4.97
CA GLU A 134 8.16 -6.98 3.97
C GLU A 134 7.96 -6.27 2.63
N PHE A 135 9.05 -5.74 2.07
CA PHE A 135 9.02 -4.96 0.83
C PHE A 135 9.40 -5.79 -0.39
N PHE A 136 9.94 -6.99 -0.18
CA PHE A 136 10.45 -7.85 -1.23
C PHE A 136 9.67 -9.15 -1.28
N PHE A 137 8.98 -9.39 -2.39
CA PHE A 137 8.23 -10.61 -2.65
C PHE A 137 9.14 -11.86 -2.65
N PHE A 138 10.28 -11.82 -3.33
CA PHE A 138 11.16 -13.00 -3.41
C PHE A 138 11.78 -13.35 -2.06
N ASN A 139 12.14 -12.35 -1.25
CA ASN A 139 12.60 -12.54 0.13
C ASN A 139 11.52 -13.16 1.04
N TRP A 140 10.25 -12.88 0.76
CA TRP A 140 9.14 -13.49 1.49
C TRP A 140 8.95 -14.96 1.11
N ILE A 141 9.04 -15.28 -0.18
CA ILE A 141 8.95 -16.66 -0.69
C ILE A 141 10.10 -17.51 -0.15
N SER A 142 11.34 -17.01 -0.22
CA SER A 142 12.53 -17.77 0.15
C SER A 142 12.57 -18.19 1.63
N LYS A 143 11.80 -17.54 2.49
CA LYS A 143 11.68 -17.89 3.93
C LYS A 143 10.61 -18.96 4.20
N ARG A 144 9.89 -19.41 3.17
CA ARG A 144 8.76 -20.36 3.26
C ARG A 144 8.99 -21.67 2.52
N ILE A 145 9.96 -21.69 1.62
CA ILE A 145 10.49 -22.90 0.98
C ILE A 145 11.57 -23.45 1.91
#